data_AF-A0A4Z1C2K1-F1
#
_entry.id   AF-A0A4Z1C2K1-F1
#
_cell.length_a   1.000
_cell.length_b   1.000
_cell.length_c   1.000
_cell.angle_alpha   90.00
_cell.angle_beta   90.00
_cell.angle_gamma   90.00
#
_symmetry.space_group_name_H-M   'P 1'
#
loop_
_entity.id
_entity.type
_entity.pdbx_description
1 polymer ?
#
loop_
_entity_poly.entity_id
_entity_poly.type
_entity_poly.pdbx_seq_one_letter_code
_entity_poly.pdbx_strand_id
1 'polypeptide(L)'
;MAFSEQPDTNDAGGHVSQQQRWGRANPQARKAHGAVRSAVRRGTLQRGPCEICGVVHGEDGAIVDGHHEDYTKPLDVTWLCRSHHKHIHAIVRAGLWVKR
;
A
#
# COMPACT_ATOMS: atom_id res chain seq x y z
N MET A 1 58.77 7.90 -1.98
CA MET A 1 57.53 7.62 -2.72
C MET A 1 57.05 6.25 -2.26
N ALA A 2 56.12 6.19 -1.31
CA ALA A 2 55.46 4.96 -0.88
C ALA A 2 53.99 5.33 -0.69
N PHE A 3 53.15 4.86 -1.62
CA PHE A 3 51.72 5.13 -1.66
C PHE A 3 51.06 4.40 -0.49
N SER A 4 50.35 5.13 0.35
CA SER A 4 49.53 4.58 1.42
C SER A 4 48.41 3.73 0.82
N GLU A 5 48.44 2.42 1.02
CA GLU A 5 47.31 1.53 0.77
C GLU A 5 46.15 1.91 1.71
N GLN A 6 45.04 2.37 1.13
CA GLN A 6 43.77 2.57 1.82
C GLN A 6 42.96 1.27 1.66
N PRO A 7 42.29 0.75 2.69
CA PRO A 7 41.51 -0.48 2.57
C PRO A 7 40.20 -0.26 1.78
N ASP A 8 39.93 -1.16 0.84
CA ASP A 8 38.69 -1.26 0.07
C ASP A 8 37.50 -1.58 0.98
N THR A 9 36.75 -0.57 1.40
CA THR A 9 35.50 -0.74 2.17
C THR A 9 34.33 -1.06 1.24
N ASN A 10 34.34 -2.25 0.62
CA ASN A 10 33.20 -2.79 -0.12
C ASN A 10 32.43 -3.83 0.71
N ASP A 11 31.92 -3.43 1.87
CA ASP A 11 30.90 -4.19 2.61
C ASP A 11 29.50 -3.74 2.15
N ALA A 12 29.06 -4.27 1.00
CA ALA A 12 27.72 -4.06 0.44
C ALA A 12 26.64 -4.86 1.21
N GLY A 13 26.57 -4.67 2.53
CA GLY A 13 25.50 -5.17 3.39
C GLY A 13 24.22 -4.35 3.21
N GLY A 14 23.54 -4.53 2.08
CA GLY A 14 22.30 -3.80 1.77
C GLY A 14 21.21 -4.04 2.81
N HIS A 15 20.90 -3.04 3.63
CA HIS A 15 19.80 -3.10 4.58
C HIS A 15 18.46 -3.25 3.85
N VAL A 16 17.93 -4.48 3.85
CA VAL A 16 16.61 -4.79 3.31
C VAL A 16 15.54 -4.07 4.13
N SER A 17 14.82 -3.14 3.52
CA SER A 17 13.81 -2.33 4.21
C SER A 17 12.65 -3.19 4.73
N GLN A 18 11.97 -2.75 5.78
CA GLN A 18 10.81 -3.46 6.33
C GLN A 18 9.73 -3.67 5.25
N GLN A 19 9.56 -2.71 4.34
CA GLN A 19 8.65 -2.83 3.19
C GLN A 19 9.08 -3.90 2.20
N GLN A 20 10.38 -4.05 1.93
CA GLN A 20 10.90 -5.14 1.10
C GLN A 20 10.68 -6.50 1.76
N ARG A 21 10.89 -6.61 3.06
CA ARG A 21 10.61 -7.84 3.83
C ARG A 21 9.13 -8.20 3.82
N TRP A 22 8.24 -7.24 4.10
CA TRP A 22 6.80 -7.45 4.05
C TRP A 22 6.32 -7.84 2.65
N GLY A 23 6.84 -7.19 1.60
CA GLY A 23 6.49 -7.51 0.22
C GLY A 23 6.94 -8.91 -0.22
N ARG A 24 8.06 -9.41 0.30
CA ARG A 24 8.51 -10.80 0.07
C ARG A 24 7.66 -11.81 0.84
N ALA A 25 7.28 -11.49 2.07
CA ALA A 25 6.43 -12.35 2.90
C ALA A 25 4.95 -12.37 2.47
N ASN A 26 4.47 -11.32 1.79
CA ASN A 26 3.06 -11.16 1.38
C ASN A 26 2.92 -11.00 -0.14
N PRO A 27 3.26 -12.05 -0.93
CA PRO A 27 3.25 -11.96 -2.39
C PRO A 27 1.83 -11.72 -2.94
N GLN A 28 0.80 -12.25 -2.28
CA GLN A 28 -0.60 -12.07 -2.70
C GLN A 28 -1.06 -10.62 -2.50
N ALA A 29 -0.80 -10.02 -1.35
CA ALA A 29 -1.11 -8.61 -1.10
C ALA A 29 -0.37 -7.68 -2.08
N ARG A 30 0.90 -7.98 -2.38
CA ARG A 30 1.67 -7.23 -3.37
C ARG A 30 1.05 -7.32 -4.77
N LYS A 31 0.61 -8.51 -5.18
CA LYS A 31 -0.10 -8.71 -6.46
C LYS A 31 -1.42 -7.93 -6.48
N ALA A 32 -2.20 -7.96 -5.41
CA ALA A 32 -3.46 -7.24 -5.30
C ALA A 32 -3.27 -5.73 -5.44
N HIS A 33 -2.35 -5.15 -4.67
CA HIS A 33 -2.03 -3.73 -4.80
C HIS A 33 -1.52 -3.36 -6.20
N GLY A 34 -0.70 -4.22 -6.81
CA GLY A 34 -0.21 -4.04 -8.18
C GLY A 34 -1.32 -4.08 -9.22
N ALA A 35 -2.31 -4.95 -9.05
CA ALA A 35 -3.48 -5.06 -9.91
C ALA A 35 -4.37 -3.83 -9.81
N VAL A 36 -4.70 -3.35 -8.60
CA VAL A 36 -5.46 -2.10 -8.41
C VAL A 36 -4.77 -0.93 -9.07
N ARG A 37 -3.46 -0.75 -8.80
CA ARG A 37 -2.69 0.35 -9.39
C ARG A 37 -2.69 0.28 -10.91
N SER A 38 -2.56 -0.93 -11.47
CA SER A 38 -2.61 -1.14 -12.91
C SER A 38 -3.98 -0.86 -13.49
N ALA A 39 -5.05 -1.30 -12.82
CA ALA A 39 -6.43 -1.11 -13.26
C ALA A 39 -6.84 0.37 -13.20
N VAL A 40 -6.47 1.08 -12.13
CA VAL A 40 -6.63 2.54 -12.03
C VAL A 40 -5.87 3.25 -13.14
N ARG A 41 -4.60 2.89 -13.36
CA ARG A 41 -3.79 3.52 -14.41
C ARG A 41 -4.33 3.26 -15.81
N ARG A 42 -4.89 2.08 -16.05
CA ARG A 42 -5.51 1.69 -17.32
C ARG A 42 -6.93 2.25 -17.48
N GLY A 43 -7.50 2.84 -16.43
CA GLY A 43 -8.89 3.31 -16.42
C GLY A 43 -9.94 2.19 -16.34
N THR A 44 -9.53 0.93 -16.19
CA THR A 44 -10.45 -0.20 -16.04
C THR A 44 -11.05 -0.29 -14.63
N LEU A 45 -10.46 0.40 -13.66
CA LEU A 45 -11.00 0.57 -12.32
C LEU A 45 -11.00 2.06 -11.99
N GLN A 46 -12.17 2.65 -11.79
CA GLN A 46 -12.27 4.04 -11.36
C GLN A 46 -12.12 4.13 -9.84
N ARG A 47 -11.36 5.13 -9.38
CA ARG A 47 -11.28 5.43 -7.95
C ARG A 47 -12.62 6.02 -7.51
N GLY A 48 -13.27 5.37 -6.57
CA GLY A 48 -14.49 5.89 -5.94
C GLY A 48 -14.20 6.93 -4.87
N PRO A 49 -15.24 7.65 -4.42
CA PRO A 49 -15.17 8.47 -3.21
C PRO A 49 -14.95 7.60 -1.97
N CYS A 50 -14.57 8.21 -0.86
CA CYS A 50 -14.54 7.52 0.42
C CYS A 50 -15.94 7.02 0.81
N GLU A 51 -16.10 5.73 1.10
CA GLU A 51 -17.39 5.14 1.52
C GLU A 51 -17.97 5.73 2.82
N ILE A 52 -17.15 6.39 3.64
CA ILE A 52 -17.56 6.94 4.94
C ILE A 52 -17.88 8.43 4.85
N CYS A 53 -17.00 9.24 4.25
CA CYS A 53 -17.18 10.70 4.18
C CYS A 53 -17.47 11.25 2.79
N GLY A 54 -17.48 10.42 1.75
CA GLY A 54 -17.77 10.84 0.38
C GLY A 54 -16.65 11.61 -0.33
N VAL A 55 -15.54 11.92 0.34
CA VAL A 55 -14.45 12.72 -0.27
C VAL A 55 -13.85 12.02 -1.49
N VAL A 56 -13.64 12.76 -2.57
CA VAL A 56 -13.05 12.25 -3.80
C VAL A 56 -11.54 12.41 -3.78
N HIS A 57 -10.82 11.47 -4.42
CA HIS A 57 -9.37 11.61 -4.56
C HIS A 57 -8.99 12.89 -5.33
N GLY A 58 -8.13 13.72 -4.74
CA GLY A 58 -7.66 14.97 -5.34
C GLY A 58 -8.52 16.20 -5.03
N GLU A 59 -9.72 16.01 -4.48
CA GLU A 59 -10.56 17.09 -3.97
C GLU A 59 -9.93 17.67 -2.69
N ASP A 60 -9.62 18.96 -2.68
CA ASP A 60 -8.97 19.66 -1.56
C ASP A 60 -7.69 18.97 -1.03
N GLY A 61 -6.97 18.28 -1.92
CA GLY A 61 -5.76 17.52 -1.55
C GLY A 61 -6.05 16.19 -0.82
N ALA A 62 -7.29 15.71 -0.83
CA ALA A 62 -7.67 14.44 -0.21
C ALA A 62 -7.05 13.24 -0.94
N ILE A 63 -6.57 12.28 -0.16
CA ILE A 63 -5.98 11.04 -0.66
C ILE A 63 -6.89 9.88 -0.26
N VAL A 64 -7.39 9.17 -1.27
CA VAL A 64 -8.25 7.99 -1.14
C VAL A 64 -7.47 6.79 -1.65
N ASP A 65 -7.35 5.80 -0.78
CA ASP A 65 -6.64 4.55 -1.02
C ASP A 65 -7.64 3.39 -1.02
N GLY A 66 -7.30 2.32 -1.76
CA GLY A 66 -8.11 1.10 -1.77
C GLY A 66 -7.78 0.24 -0.56
N HIS A 67 -8.76 0.02 0.31
CA HIS A 67 -8.69 -0.96 1.38
C HIS A 67 -9.04 -2.34 0.84
N HIS A 68 -8.15 -3.30 1.07
CA HIS A 68 -8.36 -4.70 0.73
C HIS A 68 -8.73 -5.46 2.01
N GLU A 69 -9.94 -6.00 2.05
CA GLU A 69 -10.36 -6.95 3.09
C GLU A 69 -9.95 -8.38 2.72
N ASP A 70 -10.11 -8.73 1.43
CA ASP A 70 -9.72 -10.01 0.86
C ASP A 70 -8.71 -9.81 -0.28
N TYR A 71 -7.45 -10.17 -0.02
CA TYR A 71 -6.38 -10.07 -1.02
C TYR A 71 -6.51 -11.09 -2.17
N THR A 72 -7.42 -12.06 -2.08
CA THR A 72 -7.72 -12.98 -3.19
C THR A 72 -8.55 -12.33 -4.29
N LYS A 73 -9.24 -11.22 -3.98
CA LYS A 73 -10.05 -10.42 -4.91
C LYS A 73 -9.37 -9.07 -5.16
N PRO A 74 -8.38 -9.02 -6.06
CA PRO A 74 -7.50 -7.86 -6.19
C PRO A 74 -8.20 -6.59 -6.68
N LEU A 75 -9.34 -6.70 -7.37
CA LEU A 75 -10.10 -5.53 -7.84
C LEU A 75 -11.26 -5.16 -6.91
N ASP A 76 -11.55 -5.99 -5.92
CA ASP A 76 -12.59 -5.72 -4.93
C ASP A 76 -12.00 -4.92 -3.78
N VAL A 77 -11.99 -3.60 -3.94
CA VAL A 77 -11.46 -2.65 -2.96
C VAL A 77 -12.50 -1.67 -2.50
N THR A 78 -12.46 -1.35 -1.22
CA THR A 78 -13.27 -0.30 -0.61
C THR A 78 -12.45 0.99 -0.65
N TRP A 79 -12.94 2.02 -1.32
CA TRP A 79 -12.26 3.31 -1.40
C TRP A 79 -12.42 4.09 -0.10
N LEU A 80 -11.32 4.44 0.55
CA LEU A 80 -11.32 5.13 1.82
C LEU A 80 -10.26 6.21 1.87
N CYS A 81 -10.59 7.38 2.44
CA CYS A 81 -9.59 8.41 2.69
C CYS A 81 -8.58 7.93 3.74
N ARG A 82 -7.36 8.50 3.76
CA ARG A 82 -6.29 8.07 4.69
C ARG A 82 -6.72 8.01 6.16
N SER A 83 -7.54 8.95 6.61
CA SER A 83 -8.04 8.99 8.00
C SER A 83 -8.94 7.78 8.29
N HIS A 84 -9.93 7.53 7.44
CA HIS A 84 -10.82 6.38 7.58
C HIS A 84 -10.10 5.06 7.34
N HIS A 85 -9.16 4.99 6.40
CA HIS A 85 -8.39 3.78 6.14
C HIS A 85 -7.60 3.32 7.38
N LYS A 86 -6.96 4.27 8.09
CA LYS A 86 -6.29 3.97 9.38
C LYS A 86 -7.28 3.53 10.45
N HIS A 87 -8.42 4.21 10.54
CA HIS A 87 -9.46 3.90 11.50
C HIS A 87 -10.01 2.49 11.28
N ILE A 88 -10.27 2.11 10.03
CA ILE A 88 -10.71 0.78 9.63
C ILE A 88 -9.68 -0.28 9.99
N HIS A 89 -8.39 -0.04 9.76
CA HIS A 89 -7.37 -0.98 10.25
C HIS A 89 -7.39 -1.15 11.78
N ALA A 90 -7.77 -0.12 12.54
CA ALA A 90 -7.97 -0.23 13.98
C ALA A 90 -9.23 -1.05 14.32
N ILE A 91 -10.36 -0.78 13.65
CA ILE A 91 -11.63 -1.48 13.82
C ILE A 91 -11.50 -2.96 13.43
N VAL A 92 -10.86 -3.28 12.30
CA VAL A 92 -10.65 -4.65 11.82
C VAL A 92 -9.84 -5.46 12.81
N ARG A 93 -8.79 -4.87 13.41
CA ARG A 93 -8.05 -5.52 14.51
C ARG A 93 -8.92 -5.80 15.74
N ALA A 94 -9.92 -4.95 15.97
CA ALA A 94 -10.91 -5.14 17.03
C ALA A 94 -12.09 -6.05 16.62
N GLY A 95 -12.15 -6.52 15.36
CA GLY A 95 -13.23 -7.39 14.85
C GLY A 95 -14.56 -6.68 14.60
N LEU A 96 -14.57 -5.36 14.49
CA LEU A 96 -15.80 -4.55 14.46
C LEU A 96 -16.19 -4.04 13.06
N TRP A 97 -15.48 -4.45 12.01
CA TRP A 97 -15.75 -4.01 10.64
C TRP A 97 -16.42 -5.12 9.86
N VAL A 98 -17.56 -4.80 9.26
CA VAL A 98 -18.29 -5.68 8.34
C VAL A 98 -18.55 -4.87 7.08
N LYS A 99 -18.00 -5.29 5.96
CA LYS A 99 -18.34 -4.75 4.65
C LYS A 99 -19.84 -5.02 4.41
N ARG A 100 -20.63 -3.96 4.27
CA ARG A 100 -22.09 -4.02 4.04
C ARG A 100 -22.42 -4.66 2.69
#